data_AF-A0A9P6GQ93-F1
#
_entry.id   AF-A0A9P6GQ93-F1
#
_cell.length_a   1.000
_cell.length_b   1.000
_cell.length_c   1.000
_cell.angle_alpha   90.00
_cell.angle_beta   90.00
_cell.angle_gamma   90.00
#
_symmetry.space_group_name_H-M   'P 1'
#
loop_
_entity.id
_entity.type
_entity.pdbx_description
1 polymer ?
#
loop_
_entity_poly.entity_id
_entity_poly.type
_entity_poly.pdbx_seq_one_letter_code
_entity_poly.pdbx_strand_id
1 'polypeptide(L)'
;MFRWAQQQLANVAGTQEPEYGPEAIHPVGKNAGDPAYTELKKEHLKWKLVEQTCVETQTYYLQADSGHYCFMQVIYNNIAGLRITTQFNVKIWYPNNEKPVVWTSDPLENYGFDDDKFCFFADGISIELSEDGSYYNIKSARNDKSMVDIKFERTAPGFLGGADGTTTYGTDVKAPWGSMRHAFWPRAKVEGRIITNGEQIDFKGRGMFSMALQGMKPHHAAARWNFVNFQSPSYSAILMEFTTPGSYASTLVRVSGIATDGKLLLANTNAGDVKHTATKQDSENDWPEPTSASYTWEGKSDDGKEVSAHLEGSLGDRLDRIDVMAEVPGFVKAIVATAAGTKPYIYQYKSKLTIKVKVGDEVKEEEGTLFTEATFISYPVARRGARLHPAQKRLHHPPELPRPRSADYANNANVARLLPRQFAVHPNIDARDTGTPLQTRATTTPQRAAWLGLMPEANQLGMGLGLGKGKGAAGLGTKGLLKRHKKFQRDTIKGITKGDIRRLARRGGIKRISATVYHDVRDVLKDRLRTLLRNITAIVESDPSNRKTVVVQDVIFTLQRLGNPIYGFDASFDGKHRKG
;
A
#
# COMPACT_ATOMS: atom_id res chain seq x y z
N MET A 1 -1.19 25.16 -15.27
CA MET A 1 -1.04 24.24 -16.43
C MET A 1 0.24 23.38 -16.35
N PHE A 2 1.46 23.92 -16.50
CA PHE A 2 2.69 23.09 -16.57
C PHE A 2 2.93 22.19 -15.34
N ARG A 3 2.81 22.73 -14.11
CA ARG A 3 2.90 21.94 -12.85
C ARG A 3 1.89 20.77 -12.77
N TRP A 4 0.68 20.93 -13.32
CA TRP A 4 -0.32 19.86 -13.39
C TRP A 4 0.12 18.73 -14.34
N ALA A 5 0.68 19.06 -15.51
CA ALA A 5 1.22 18.05 -16.42
C ALA A 5 2.39 17.28 -15.77
N GLN A 6 3.23 17.95 -14.98
CA GLN A 6 4.29 17.30 -14.19
C GLN A 6 3.73 16.41 -13.07
N GLN A 7 2.62 16.82 -12.42
CA GLN A 7 1.91 16.00 -11.41
C GLN A 7 1.29 14.75 -12.04
N GLN A 8 0.68 14.86 -13.21
CA GLN A 8 0.18 13.71 -13.98
C GLN A 8 1.31 12.78 -14.43
N LEU A 9 2.45 13.33 -14.88
CA LEU A 9 3.64 12.53 -15.20
C LEU A 9 4.19 11.78 -13.98
N ALA A 10 4.28 12.41 -12.79
CA ALA A 10 4.68 11.71 -11.56
C ALA A 10 3.67 10.63 -11.15
N ASN A 11 2.37 10.91 -11.26
CA ASN A 11 1.29 9.94 -11.02
C ASN A 11 1.37 8.72 -11.95
N VAL A 12 1.81 8.87 -13.20
CA VAL A 12 1.92 7.77 -14.18
C VAL A 12 3.28 7.05 -14.11
N ALA A 13 4.39 7.78 -13.98
CA ALA A 13 5.74 7.25 -14.08
C ALA A 13 6.33 6.74 -12.75
N GLY A 14 5.76 7.09 -11.60
CA GLY A 14 6.30 6.72 -10.28
C GLY A 14 7.65 7.39 -9.97
N THR A 15 7.90 8.54 -10.59
CA THR A 15 9.05 9.42 -10.32
C THR A 15 8.78 10.33 -9.13
N GLN A 16 9.84 10.85 -8.51
CA GLN A 16 9.75 11.88 -7.47
C GLN A 16 8.88 13.06 -7.91
N GLU A 17 7.97 13.53 -7.04
CA GLU A 17 7.16 14.71 -7.31
C GLU A 17 8.02 15.99 -7.46
N PRO A 18 7.64 16.93 -8.34
CA PRO A 18 8.17 18.30 -8.34
C PRO A 18 8.01 19.01 -6.98
N GLU A 19 8.94 19.90 -6.66
CA GLU A 19 8.74 20.87 -5.58
C GLU A 19 7.68 21.91 -6.01
N TYR A 20 6.44 21.73 -5.51
CA TYR A 20 5.33 22.64 -5.74
C TYR A 20 5.32 23.82 -4.77
N GLY A 21 5.75 23.61 -3.52
CA GLY A 21 5.78 24.63 -2.46
C GLY A 21 4.53 24.65 -1.55
N PRO A 22 4.54 25.44 -0.47
CA PRO A 22 3.43 25.52 0.48
C PRO A 22 2.20 26.21 -0.12
N GLU A 23 2.32 26.91 -1.24
CA GLU A 23 1.20 27.51 -1.97
C GLU A 23 0.34 26.49 -2.71
N ALA A 24 0.82 25.25 -2.88
CA ALA A 24 0.16 24.18 -3.62
C ALA A 24 -0.62 23.20 -2.73
N ILE A 25 -0.80 23.54 -1.45
CA ILE A 25 -1.57 22.80 -0.45
C ILE A 25 -2.50 23.79 0.26
N HIS A 26 -3.76 23.43 0.38
CA HIS A 26 -4.77 24.22 1.08
C HIS A 26 -5.33 23.37 2.22
N PRO A 27 -4.73 23.44 3.42
CA PRO A 27 -5.14 22.62 4.55
C PRO A 27 -6.56 22.97 5.00
N VAL A 28 -7.26 21.94 5.48
CA VAL A 28 -8.64 22.06 6.00
C VAL A 28 -8.75 23.16 7.07
N GLY A 29 -9.76 24.01 6.97
CA GLY A 29 -10.03 25.08 7.94
C GLY A 29 -8.96 26.18 8.01
N LYS A 30 -8.31 26.50 6.88
CA LYS A 30 -7.32 27.59 6.75
C LYS A 30 -7.70 28.69 5.76
N ASN A 31 -8.81 28.54 5.03
CA ASN A 31 -9.25 29.57 4.09
C ASN A 31 -9.81 30.78 4.85
N ALA A 32 -9.74 31.96 4.24
CA ALA A 32 -10.23 33.18 4.85
C ALA A 32 -11.76 33.11 5.04
N GLY A 33 -12.21 33.00 6.30
CA GLY A 33 -13.62 32.85 6.66
C GLY A 33 -14.07 31.40 6.92
N ASP A 34 -13.18 30.40 6.83
CA ASP A 34 -13.49 29.05 7.31
C ASP A 34 -13.83 29.06 8.82
N PRO A 35 -14.85 28.31 9.28
CA PRO A 35 -15.03 28.04 10.70
C PRO A 35 -13.91 27.10 11.19
N ALA A 36 -13.69 27.03 12.51
CA ALA A 36 -12.72 26.07 13.07
C ALA A 36 -13.12 24.60 12.77
N TYR A 37 -14.42 24.33 12.80
CA TYR A 37 -15.04 23.05 12.49
C TYR A 37 -16.48 23.28 11.99
N THR A 38 -17.08 22.25 11.41
CA THR A 38 -18.52 22.20 11.08
C THR A 38 -19.14 20.95 11.70
N GLU A 39 -20.29 21.08 12.36
CA GLU A 39 -21.01 19.93 12.91
C GLU A 39 -21.48 18.98 11.79
N LEU A 40 -21.39 17.68 12.04
CA LEU A 40 -21.64 16.65 11.04
C LEU A 40 -23.13 16.27 10.93
N LYS A 41 -23.73 16.74 9.83
CA LYS A 41 -25.08 16.37 9.37
C LYS A 41 -25.07 15.08 8.54
N LYS A 42 -26.25 14.47 8.32
CA LYS A 42 -26.38 13.21 7.58
C LYS A 42 -25.74 13.28 6.19
N GLU A 43 -25.92 14.39 5.49
CA GLU A 43 -25.44 14.67 4.12
C GLU A 43 -23.90 14.59 4.02
N HIS A 44 -23.20 14.82 5.13
CA HIS A 44 -21.75 14.74 5.22
C HIS A 44 -21.22 13.28 5.25
N LEU A 45 -22.11 12.30 5.47
CA LEU A 45 -21.83 10.85 5.45
C LEU A 45 -22.13 10.18 4.09
N LYS A 46 -22.69 10.93 3.13
CA LYS A 46 -22.97 10.42 1.77
C LYS A 46 -21.68 10.07 1.05
N TRP A 47 -21.54 8.81 0.60
CA TRP A 47 -20.42 8.32 -0.20
C TRP A 47 -20.26 9.18 -1.46
N LYS A 48 -19.03 9.62 -1.75
CA LYS A 48 -18.72 10.55 -2.84
C LYS A 48 -18.48 9.83 -4.16
N LEU A 49 -17.94 8.62 -4.13
CA LEU A 49 -17.75 7.73 -5.29
C LEU A 49 -17.04 8.42 -6.47
N VAL A 50 -15.97 9.17 -6.16
CA VAL A 50 -15.28 10.03 -7.13
C VAL A 50 -14.70 9.20 -8.29
N GLU A 51 -14.90 9.67 -9.53
CA GLU A 51 -14.50 8.93 -10.75
C GLU A 51 -12.98 8.81 -10.96
N GLN A 52 -12.21 9.67 -10.29
CA GLN A 52 -10.73 9.71 -10.34
C GLN A 52 -10.11 8.60 -9.48
N THR A 53 -8.77 8.56 -9.40
CA THR A 53 -8.07 7.67 -8.46
C THR A 53 -8.34 8.10 -7.02
N CYS A 54 -9.16 7.33 -6.30
CA CYS A 54 -9.47 7.61 -4.90
C CYS A 54 -9.65 6.34 -4.06
N VAL A 55 -9.36 6.48 -2.77
CA VAL A 55 -9.77 5.51 -1.74
C VAL A 55 -10.76 6.21 -0.81
N GLU A 56 -11.99 5.72 -0.76
CA GLU A 56 -13.03 6.14 0.17
C GLU A 56 -13.25 5.03 1.19
N THR A 57 -13.33 5.36 2.48
CA THR A 57 -13.45 4.39 3.57
C THR A 57 -14.45 4.85 4.62
N GLN A 58 -15.11 3.88 5.23
CA GLN A 58 -15.78 4.03 6.52
C GLN A 58 -15.13 3.06 7.50
N THR A 59 -14.63 3.60 8.60
CA THR A 59 -13.91 2.89 9.66
C THR A 59 -14.65 3.05 10.98
N TYR A 60 -14.83 1.93 11.67
CA TYR A 60 -15.49 1.81 12.96
C TYR A 60 -14.48 1.21 13.96
N TYR A 61 -14.04 2.02 14.92
CA TYR A 61 -13.23 1.58 16.05
C TYR A 61 -14.16 1.24 17.21
N LEU A 62 -14.09 0.01 17.71
CA LEU A 62 -14.95 -0.54 18.76
C LEU A 62 -14.10 -0.89 19.99
N GLN A 63 -14.48 -0.40 21.16
CA GLN A 63 -13.96 -0.79 22.45
C GLN A 63 -15.07 -1.41 23.29
N ALA A 64 -15.01 -2.72 23.50
CA ALA A 64 -15.96 -3.43 24.34
C ALA A 64 -15.67 -3.17 25.83
N ASP A 65 -16.72 -3.19 26.66
CA ASP A 65 -16.61 -3.17 28.13
C ASP A 65 -15.82 -4.38 28.66
N SER A 66 -15.79 -5.48 27.90
CA SER A 66 -14.97 -6.68 28.12
C SER A 66 -13.47 -6.50 27.84
N GLY A 67 -13.02 -5.29 27.45
CA GLY A 67 -11.62 -4.97 27.16
C GLY A 67 -11.13 -5.33 25.74
N HIS A 68 -11.93 -6.08 24.97
CA HIS A 68 -11.68 -6.33 23.55
C HIS A 68 -11.63 -5.00 22.78
N TYR A 69 -10.75 -4.93 21.78
CA TYR A 69 -10.71 -3.82 20.84
C TYR A 69 -10.85 -4.37 19.42
N CYS A 70 -11.66 -3.71 18.59
CA CYS A 70 -11.86 -4.09 17.21
C CYS A 70 -11.78 -2.87 16.28
N PHE A 71 -11.25 -3.10 15.09
CA PHE A 71 -11.29 -2.20 13.96
C PHE A 71 -12.06 -2.91 12.84
N MET A 72 -13.14 -2.29 12.38
CA MET A 72 -13.86 -2.73 11.18
C MET A 72 -13.77 -1.62 10.14
N GLN A 73 -13.50 -1.97 8.88
CA GLN A 73 -13.39 -0.99 7.80
C GLN A 73 -13.95 -1.55 6.50
N VAL A 74 -14.81 -0.78 5.84
CA VAL A 74 -15.13 -0.96 4.42
C VAL A 74 -14.29 0.01 3.60
N ILE A 75 -13.72 -0.50 2.51
CA ILE A 75 -12.92 0.25 1.54
C ILE A 75 -13.63 0.22 0.18
N TYR A 76 -13.85 1.39 -0.41
CA TYR A 76 -14.15 1.57 -1.83
C TYR A 76 -12.93 2.23 -2.49
N ASN A 77 -12.19 1.48 -3.31
CA ASN A 77 -11.02 1.98 -4.04
C ASN A 77 -11.33 2.03 -5.54
N ASN A 78 -11.30 3.22 -6.13
CA ASN A 78 -11.42 3.44 -7.57
C ASN A 78 -10.03 3.76 -8.15
N ILE A 79 -9.58 2.98 -9.13
CA ILE A 79 -8.32 3.20 -9.85
C ILE A 79 -8.63 3.88 -11.20
N ALA A 80 -8.83 5.20 -11.17
CA ALA A 80 -9.04 6.06 -12.34
C ALA A 80 -10.17 5.60 -13.29
N GLY A 81 -11.26 5.03 -12.74
CA GLY A 81 -12.37 4.45 -13.50
C GLY A 81 -12.06 3.14 -14.21
N LEU A 82 -10.79 2.69 -14.23
CA LEU A 82 -10.36 1.46 -14.91
C LEU A 82 -10.71 0.19 -14.12
N ARG A 83 -10.70 0.28 -12.79
CA ARG A 83 -11.06 -0.80 -11.88
C ARG A 83 -11.49 -0.24 -10.53
N ILE A 84 -12.68 -0.62 -10.09
CA ILE A 84 -13.11 -0.48 -8.70
C ILE A 84 -12.79 -1.79 -7.97
N THR A 85 -12.36 -1.68 -6.71
CA THR A 85 -12.19 -2.80 -5.79
C THR A 85 -12.75 -2.44 -4.42
N THR A 86 -13.63 -3.30 -3.90
CA THR A 86 -14.22 -3.18 -2.58
C THR A 86 -13.67 -4.25 -1.63
N GLN A 87 -13.41 -3.88 -0.37
CA GLN A 87 -12.96 -4.81 0.68
C GLN A 87 -13.68 -4.51 2.00
N PHE A 88 -13.83 -5.55 2.83
CA PHE A 88 -14.17 -5.43 4.24
C PHE A 88 -13.02 -6.02 5.07
N ASN A 89 -12.53 -5.25 6.04
CA ASN A 89 -11.46 -5.63 6.94
C ASN A 89 -12.00 -5.71 8.37
N VAL A 90 -11.68 -6.78 9.09
CA VAL A 90 -11.99 -6.92 10.53
C VAL A 90 -10.73 -7.31 11.28
N LYS A 91 -10.36 -6.52 12.29
CA LYS A 91 -9.24 -6.79 13.20
C LYS A 91 -9.73 -6.84 14.63
N ILE A 92 -9.39 -7.89 15.39
CA ILE A 92 -9.79 -8.05 16.79
C ILE A 92 -8.55 -8.32 17.65
N TRP A 93 -8.33 -7.46 18.64
CA TRP A 93 -7.35 -7.65 19.70
C TRP A 93 -8.06 -8.04 20.99
N TYR A 94 -7.68 -9.19 21.55
CA TYR A 94 -8.19 -9.69 22.82
C TYR A 94 -7.63 -8.89 24.02
N PRO A 95 -8.30 -8.90 25.18
CA PRO A 95 -7.74 -8.44 26.44
C PRO A 95 -6.36 -9.05 26.69
N ASN A 96 -5.43 -8.24 27.19
CA ASN A 96 -4.09 -8.66 27.65
C ASN A 96 -3.27 -9.52 26.66
N ASN A 97 -3.61 -9.51 25.36
CA ASN A 97 -3.10 -10.42 24.32
C ASN A 97 -3.29 -11.92 24.64
N GLU A 98 -4.35 -12.28 25.38
CA GLU A 98 -4.66 -13.66 25.82
C GLU A 98 -4.87 -14.67 24.68
N LYS A 99 -5.23 -14.18 23.49
CA LYS A 99 -5.36 -14.96 22.25
C LYS A 99 -4.75 -14.18 21.07
N PRO A 100 -4.26 -14.85 20.01
CA PRO A 100 -3.74 -14.19 18.82
C PRO A 100 -4.75 -13.23 18.18
N VAL A 101 -4.24 -12.14 17.60
CA VAL A 101 -5.05 -11.16 16.86
C VAL A 101 -5.78 -11.82 15.71
N VAL A 102 -7.10 -11.64 15.63
CA VAL A 102 -7.89 -12.04 14.45
C VAL A 102 -7.75 -10.93 13.42
N TRP A 103 -7.43 -11.29 12.18
CA TRP A 103 -7.39 -10.40 11.03
C TRP A 103 -8.05 -11.08 9.84
N THR A 104 -9.07 -10.44 9.26
CA THR A 104 -9.61 -10.80 7.96
C THR A 104 -9.61 -9.57 7.05
N SER A 105 -9.36 -9.79 5.76
CA SER A 105 -9.37 -8.77 4.72
C SER A 105 -10.01 -9.39 3.49
N ASP A 106 -11.31 -9.15 3.36
CA ASP A 106 -12.20 -9.91 2.51
C ASP A 106 -12.58 -9.09 1.27
N PRO A 107 -12.22 -9.53 0.05
CA PRO A 107 -12.68 -8.86 -1.17
C PRO A 107 -14.20 -9.01 -1.29
N LEU A 108 -14.87 -7.93 -1.69
CA LEU A 108 -16.32 -7.88 -1.83
C LEU A 108 -16.74 -7.92 -3.30
N GLU A 109 -17.83 -8.63 -3.56
CA GLU A 109 -18.41 -8.87 -4.89
C GLU A 109 -19.87 -8.39 -4.90
N ASN A 110 -20.39 -8.06 -6.09
CA ASN A 110 -21.75 -7.53 -6.28
C ASN A 110 -22.09 -6.34 -5.36
N TYR A 111 -21.12 -5.43 -5.15
CA TYR A 111 -21.30 -4.27 -4.29
C TYR A 111 -22.28 -3.24 -4.88
N GLY A 112 -22.93 -2.48 -4.01
CA GLY A 112 -23.87 -1.42 -4.35
C GLY A 112 -24.08 -0.44 -3.20
N PHE A 113 -24.93 0.54 -3.47
CA PHE A 113 -25.34 1.59 -2.53
C PHE A 113 -26.86 1.76 -2.64
N ASP A 114 -27.49 2.37 -1.65
CA ASP A 114 -28.83 2.94 -1.81
C ASP A 114 -28.80 4.10 -2.81
N ASP A 115 -29.97 4.48 -3.35
CA ASP A 115 -30.11 5.62 -4.28
C ASP A 115 -29.51 6.91 -3.69
N ASP A 116 -29.64 7.06 -2.38
CA ASP A 116 -29.14 8.21 -1.62
C ASP A 116 -27.69 8.06 -1.10
N LYS A 117 -27.02 6.93 -1.37
CA LYS A 117 -25.59 6.67 -1.13
C LYS A 117 -25.15 6.92 0.33
N PHE A 118 -25.98 6.59 1.30
CA PHE A 118 -25.62 6.55 2.72
C PHE A 118 -25.24 5.14 3.21
N CYS A 119 -25.85 4.13 2.60
CA CYS A 119 -25.67 2.71 2.89
C CYS A 119 -24.74 2.06 1.87
N PHE A 120 -24.04 1.01 2.29
CA PHE A 120 -23.21 0.16 1.44
C PHE A 120 -23.67 -1.30 1.57
N PHE A 121 -23.74 -2.00 0.44
CA PHE A 121 -24.13 -3.40 0.36
C PHE A 121 -23.13 -4.17 -0.51
N ALA A 122 -22.91 -5.46 -0.22
CA ALA A 122 -22.25 -6.41 -1.12
C ALA A 122 -22.62 -7.85 -0.71
N ASP A 123 -22.13 -8.86 -1.45
CA ASP A 123 -22.42 -10.27 -1.14
C ASP A 123 -22.03 -10.64 0.30
N GLY A 124 -23.04 -10.90 1.14
CA GLY A 124 -22.88 -11.27 2.54
C GLY A 124 -22.56 -10.11 3.50
N ILE A 125 -22.72 -8.84 3.11
CA ILE A 125 -22.49 -7.68 3.99
C ILE A 125 -23.46 -6.51 3.71
N SER A 126 -23.95 -5.89 4.79
CA SER A 126 -24.61 -4.58 4.76
C SER A 126 -24.04 -3.62 5.82
N ILE A 127 -23.98 -2.34 5.45
CA ILE A 127 -23.60 -1.21 6.30
C ILE A 127 -24.65 -0.13 6.04
N GLU A 128 -25.63 -0.05 6.93
CA GLU A 128 -26.87 0.70 6.72
C GLU A 128 -26.95 1.88 7.68
N LEU A 129 -26.97 3.11 7.16
CA LEU A 129 -27.20 4.31 7.97
C LEU A 129 -28.70 4.48 8.22
N SER A 130 -29.06 4.68 9.48
CA SER A 130 -30.40 5.09 9.94
C SER A 130 -30.96 6.32 9.20
N GLU A 131 -32.29 6.41 9.15
CA GLU A 131 -32.99 7.49 8.44
C GLU A 131 -32.65 8.89 8.98
N ASP A 132 -32.45 9.03 10.29
CA ASP A 132 -32.04 10.26 10.98
C ASP A 132 -30.51 10.47 11.03
N GLY A 133 -29.73 9.48 10.57
CA GLY A 133 -28.27 9.49 10.61
C GLY A 133 -27.67 9.36 12.03
N SER A 134 -28.39 8.79 13.00
CA SER A 134 -27.92 8.59 14.38
C SER A 134 -27.05 7.34 14.58
N TYR A 135 -27.39 6.22 13.93
CA TYR A 135 -26.67 4.95 14.02
C TYR A 135 -26.45 4.27 12.67
N TYR A 136 -25.42 3.43 12.60
CA TYR A 136 -25.23 2.42 11.56
C TYR A 136 -25.63 1.03 12.10
N ASN A 137 -26.28 0.23 11.26
CA ASN A 137 -26.31 -1.23 11.40
C ASN A 137 -25.22 -1.83 10.50
N ILE A 138 -24.36 -2.68 11.06
CA ILE A 138 -23.26 -3.34 10.35
C ILE A 138 -23.45 -4.85 10.51
N LYS A 139 -23.68 -5.54 9.40
CA LYS A 139 -23.88 -6.99 9.38
C LYS A 139 -22.99 -7.62 8.33
N SER A 140 -22.24 -8.64 8.70
CA SER A 140 -21.38 -9.39 7.77
C SER A 140 -21.40 -10.88 8.10
N ALA A 141 -21.71 -11.70 7.09
CA ALA A 141 -21.51 -13.13 7.08
C ALA A 141 -20.44 -13.53 6.03
N ARG A 142 -19.63 -12.57 5.55
CA ARG A 142 -18.65 -12.77 4.46
C ARG A 142 -17.51 -13.73 4.83
N ASN A 143 -17.18 -13.84 6.13
CA ASN A 143 -16.09 -14.66 6.63
C ASN A 143 -16.49 -15.33 7.96
N ASP A 144 -16.22 -16.63 8.10
CA ASP A 144 -16.57 -17.44 9.28
C ASP A 144 -15.72 -17.14 10.53
N LYS A 145 -14.62 -16.41 10.34
CA LYS A 145 -13.72 -15.95 11.42
C LYS A 145 -14.06 -14.55 11.94
N SER A 146 -15.02 -13.86 11.32
CA SER A 146 -15.36 -12.47 11.61
C SER A 146 -16.80 -12.13 11.21
N MET A 147 -17.76 -12.97 11.63
CA MET A 147 -19.18 -12.68 11.39
C MET A 147 -19.65 -11.54 12.30
N VAL A 148 -20.10 -10.43 11.72
CA VAL A 148 -20.46 -9.17 12.42
C VAL A 148 -21.97 -9.01 12.51
N ASP A 149 -22.47 -8.58 13.67
CA ASP A 149 -23.86 -8.18 13.91
C ASP A 149 -23.85 -7.05 14.96
N ILE A 150 -23.64 -5.80 14.50
CA ILE A 150 -23.32 -4.61 15.32
C ILE A 150 -24.28 -3.45 15.01
N LYS A 151 -24.79 -2.80 16.07
CA LYS A 151 -25.35 -1.44 16.02
C LYS A 151 -24.28 -0.45 16.54
N PHE A 152 -24.04 0.62 15.80
CA PHE A 152 -23.03 1.64 16.11
C PHE A 152 -23.70 3.02 16.11
N GLU A 153 -23.94 3.61 17.28
CA GLU A 153 -24.84 4.74 17.51
C GLU A 153 -24.09 5.95 18.09
N ARG A 154 -24.12 7.11 17.42
CA ARG A 154 -23.42 8.31 17.93
C ARG A 154 -24.05 8.77 19.24
N THR A 155 -23.22 9.03 20.26
CA THR A 155 -23.69 9.61 21.52
C THR A 155 -23.31 11.08 21.67
N ALA A 156 -22.48 11.61 20.76
CA ALA A 156 -22.11 13.02 20.70
C ALA A 156 -22.24 13.55 19.26
N PRO A 157 -22.33 14.88 19.06
CA PRO A 157 -22.24 15.49 17.74
C PRO A 157 -20.95 15.07 17.02
N GLY A 158 -21.07 14.71 15.75
CA GLY A 158 -19.92 14.49 14.88
C GLY A 158 -19.37 15.80 14.35
N PHE A 159 -18.16 15.78 13.78
CA PHE A 159 -17.55 16.99 13.22
C PHE A 159 -16.71 16.76 11.96
N LEU A 160 -16.57 17.86 11.22
CA LEU A 160 -15.64 18.09 10.13
C LEU A 160 -14.65 19.18 10.57
N GLY A 161 -13.39 19.09 10.18
CA GLY A 161 -12.50 20.25 10.26
C GLY A 161 -12.90 21.29 9.21
N GLY A 162 -12.75 22.58 9.50
CA GLY A 162 -13.10 23.63 8.52
C GLY A 162 -14.57 23.60 8.11
N ALA A 163 -14.87 24.08 6.89
CA ALA A 163 -16.23 24.11 6.36
C ALA A 163 -16.77 22.71 5.99
N ASP A 164 -15.96 21.84 5.39
CA ASP A 164 -16.41 20.61 4.71
C ASP A 164 -15.60 19.32 5.05
N GLY A 165 -14.53 19.45 5.83
CA GLY A 165 -13.59 18.38 6.19
C GLY A 165 -12.43 18.18 5.22
N THR A 166 -12.32 18.97 4.15
CA THR A 166 -11.40 18.72 3.02
C THR A 166 -10.13 19.55 3.07
N THR A 167 -9.00 18.89 2.81
CA THR A 167 -7.73 19.49 2.39
C THR A 167 -7.55 19.26 0.89
N THR A 168 -7.21 20.29 0.13
CA THR A 168 -7.01 20.18 -1.33
C THR A 168 -5.57 20.44 -1.75
N TYR A 169 -5.12 19.72 -2.78
CA TYR A 169 -3.77 19.78 -3.33
C TYR A 169 -3.84 20.33 -4.76
N GLY A 170 -3.09 21.38 -5.05
CA GLY A 170 -3.13 22.08 -6.33
C GLY A 170 -2.64 23.52 -6.22
N THR A 171 -2.19 24.10 -7.33
CA THR A 171 -1.90 25.55 -7.43
C THR A 171 -3.13 26.37 -7.82
N ASP A 172 -4.31 25.74 -7.91
CA ASP A 172 -5.60 26.37 -8.18
C ASP A 172 -6.65 25.68 -7.30
N VAL A 173 -7.20 26.41 -6.34
CA VAL A 173 -8.23 25.95 -5.39
C VAL A 173 -9.49 25.46 -6.12
N LYS A 174 -9.77 25.99 -7.33
CA LYS A 174 -10.95 25.64 -8.14
C LYS A 174 -10.74 24.42 -9.02
N ALA A 175 -9.48 23.99 -9.21
CA ALA A 175 -9.10 22.83 -10.01
C ALA A 175 -8.02 21.98 -9.30
N PRO A 176 -8.29 21.48 -8.07
CA PRO A 176 -7.34 20.68 -7.33
C PRO A 176 -7.06 19.34 -8.03
N TRP A 177 -5.81 18.88 -7.95
CA TRP A 177 -5.33 17.63 -8.55
C TRP A 177 -5.28 16.46 -7.57
N GLY A 178 -5.76 16.68 -6.35
CA GLY A 178 -5.85 15.72 -5.27
C GLY A 178 -6.57 16.34 -4.07
N SER A 179 -7.17 15.50 -3.23
CA SER A 179 -7.85 15.94 -2.01
C SER A 179 -7.75 14.88 -0.92
N MET A 180 -7.87 15.29 0.33
CA MET A 180 -8.12 14.41 1.46
C MET A 180 -9.21 15.00 2.34
N ARG A 181 -10.31 14.28 2.51
CA ARG A 181 -11.44 14.66 3.37
C ARG A 181 -11.58 13.69 4.53
N HIS A 182 -11.86 14.21 5.72
CA HIS A 182 -12.10 13.42 6.93
C HIS A 182 -13.34 13.90 7.68
N ALA A 183 -14.07 12.97 8.28
CA ALA A 183 -15.32 13.21 8.98
C ALA A 183 -15.46 12.21 10.14
N PHE A 184 -15.84 12.69 11.34
CA PHE A 184 -15.76 11.88 12.56
C PHE A 184 -17.07 11.85 13.35
N TRP A 185 -17.39 10.70 13.95
CA TRP A 185 -18.14 10.65 15.21
C TRP A 185 -17.11 10.36 16.32
N PRO A 186 -16.79 11.34 17.18
CA PRO A 186 -15.75 11.17 18.21
C PRO A 186 -16.17 10.16 19.29
N ARG A 187 -17.49 10.01 19.51
CA ARG A 187 -18.05 9.15 20.54
C ARG A 187 -19.33 8.47 20.05
N ALA A 188 -19.37 7.16 20.21
CA ALA A 188 -20.49 6.31 19.91
C ALA A 188 -20.66 5.23 20.98
N LYS A 189 -21.88 4.74 21.13
CA LYS A 189 -22.26 3.51 21.80
C LYS A 189 -22.20 2.37 20.80
N VAL A 190 -21.65 1.24 21.22
CA VAL A 190 -21.61 0.00 20.44
C VAL A 190 -22.51 -1.01 21.13
N GLU A 191 -23.32 -1.73 20.36
CA GLU A 191 -24.12 -2.87 20.81
C GLU A 191 -24.05 -4.00 19.78
N GLY A 192 -24.18 -5.24 20.22
CA GLY A 192 -24.10 -6.42 19.35
C GLY A 192 -22.79 -7.19 19.53
N ARG A 193 -22.42 -7.97 18.52
CA ARG A 193 -21.45 -9.06 18.63
C ARG A 193 -20.62 -9.27 17.38
N ILE A 194 -19.49 -9.94 17.56
CA ILE A 194 -18.73 -10.56 16.47
C ILE A 194 -18.48 -12.03 16.84
N ILE A 195 -18.75 -12.95 15.92
CA ILE A 195 -18.46 -14.38 16.07
C ILE A 195 -17.15 -14.67 15.34
N THR A 196 -16.21 -15.30 16.03
CA THR A 196 -14.87 -15.62 15.53
C THR A 196 -14.42 -16.98 16.04
N ASN A 197 -13.98 -17.86 15.13
CA ASN A 197 -13.53 -19.24 15.45
C ASN A 197 -14.56 -20.08 16.25
N GLY A 198 -15.86 -19.77 16.12
CA GLY A 198 -16.96 -20.40 16.88
C GLY A 198 -17.27 -19.76 18.24
N GLU A 199 -16.51 -18.76 18.68
CA GLU A 199 -16.72 -18.00 19.91
C GLU A 199 -17.48 -16.70 19.62
N GLN A 200 -18.48 -16.35 20.45
CA GLN A 200 -19.21 -15.08 20.34
C GLN A 200 -18.61 -14.05 21.30
N ILE A 201 -18.06 -12.96 20.77
CA ILE A 201 -17.59 -11.81 21.55
C ILE A 201 -18.70 -10.77 21.59
N ASP A 202 -19.14 -10.40 22.80
CA ASP A 202 -19.99 -9.22 23.02
C ASP A 202 -19.14 -7.95 22.88
N PHE A 203 -19.59 -7.05 22.00
CA PHE A 203 -18.94 -5.79 21.68
C PHE A 203 -19.65 -4.56 22.25
N LYS A 204 -20.61 -4.77 23.17
CA LYS A 204 -21.18 -3.70 23.99
C LYS A 204 -20.08 -2.83 24.59
N GLY A 205 -20.18 -1.51 24.38
CA GLY A 205 -19.22 -0.55 24.91
C GLY A 205 -19.22 0.78 24.15
N ARG A 206 -18.04 1.34 23.90
CA ARG A 206 -17.82 2.64 23.27
C ARG A 206 -17.13 2.50 21.91
N GLY A 207 -17.25 3.51 21.06
CA GLY A 207 -16.63 3.53 19.74
C GLY A 207 -16.35 4.92 19.18
N MET A 208 -15.58 4.93 18.10
CA MET A 208 -15.24 6.10 17.29
C MET A 208 -15.39 5.74 15.81
N PHE A 209 -16.03 6.61 15.03
CA PHE A 209 -16.19 6.42 13.59
C PHE A 209 -15.42 7.48 12.82
N SER A 210 -14.78 7.04 11.74
CA SER A 210 -14.02 7.87 10.80
C SER A 210 -14.43 7.52 9.37
N MET A 211 -14.91 8.51 8.63
CA MET A 211 -15.09 8.42 7.18
C MET A 211 -14.02 9.27 6.50
N ALA A 212 -13.24 8.64 5.62
CA ALA A 212 -12.13 9.29 4.93
C ALA A 212 -12.21 9.10 3.42
N LEU A 213 -11.85 10.14 2.66
CA LEU A 213 -11.72 10.10 1.20
C LEU A 213 -10.35 10.66 0.82
N GLN A 214 -9.47 9.82 0.28
CA GLN A 214 -8.15 10.17 -0.23
C GLN A 214 -8.18 10.13 -1.76
N GLY A 215 -8.41 11.28 -2.40
CA GLY A 215 -8.44 11.47 -3.86
C GLY A 215 -7.06 11.57 -4.52
N MET A 216 -6.06 10.83 -4.01
CA MET A 216 -4.70 10.76 -4.55
C MET A 216 -3.95 9.54 -3.99
N LYS A 217 -2.67 9.34 -4.35
CA LYS A 217 -1.82 8.27 -3.80
C LYS A 217 -1.31 8.65 -2.39
N PRO A 218 -1.17 7.69 -1.43
CA PRO A 218 -0.73 8.00 -0.07
C PRO A 218 0.62 8.73 0.02
N HIS A 219 1.60 8.33 -0.81
CA HIS A 219 2.94 8.92 -0.85
C HIS A 219 3.02 10.30 -1.53
N HIS A 220 1.96 10.74 -2.20
CA HIS A 220 1.82 12.13 -2.67
C HIS A 220 1.02 12.98 -1.65
N ALA A 221 0.12 12.35 -0.89
CA ALA A 221 -0.64 13.03 0.16
C ALA A 221 0.22 13.38 1.39
N ALA A 222 1.01 12.42 1.89
CA ALA A 222 1.70 12.53 3.18
C ALA A 222 3.09 11.86 3.20
N ALA A 223 3.97 12.43 4.03
CA ALA A 223 5.24 11.86 4.47
C ALA A 223 5.10 11.10 5.81
N ARG A 224 4.28 11.61 6.72
CA ARG A 224 3.95 10.99 8.02
C ARG A 224 2.53 11.31 8.47
N TRP A 225 1.95 10.47 9.31
CA TRP A 225 0.70 10.72 10.04
C TRP A 225 0.86 10.41 11.53
N ASN A 226 0.06 11.08 12.36
CA ASN A 226 -0.30 10.64 13.70
C ASN A 226 -1.83 10.56 13.80
N PHE A 227 -2.35 9.47 14.34
CA PHE A 227 -3.77 9.29 14.66
C PHE A 227 -3.95 8.94 16.14
N VAL A 228 -4.98 9.51 16.75
CA VAL A 228 -5.30 9.43 18.17
C VAL A 228 -6.79 9.21 18.32
N ASN A 229 -7.18 8.09 18.94
CA ASN A 229 -8.52 7.79 19.41
C ASN A 229 -8.44 7.44 20.90
N PHE A 230 -8.66 8.42 21.77
CA PHE A 230 -8.75 8.21 23.21
C PHE A 230 -10.22 8.11 23.65
N GLN A 231 -10.54 7.09 24.45
CA GLN A 231 -11.90 6.82 24.95
C GLN A 231 -11.87 6.52 26.46
N SER A 232 -12.52 7.36 27.26
CA SER A 232 -12.70 7.22 28.71
C SER A 232 -14.20 7.20 29.07
N PRO A 233 -14.57 6.91 30.34
CA PRO A 233 -15.97 6.85 30.74
C PRO A 233 -16.76 8.14 30.46
N SER A 234 -16.17 9.33 30.61
CA SER A 234 -16.84 10.62 30.39
C SER A 234 -16.44 11.31 29.07
N TYR A 235 -15.23 11.05 28.54
CA TYR A 235 -14.68 11.78 27.41
C TYR A 235 -14.28 10.89 26.22
N SER A 236 -14.19 11.52 25.06
CA SER A 236 -13.42 11.02 23.92
C SER A 236 -12.56 12.16 23.36
N ALA A 237 -11.30 11.90 23.05
CA ALA A 237 -10.39 12.89 22.47
C ALA A 237 -9.74 12.34 21.19
N ILE A 238 -10.01 13.02 20.08
CA ILE A 238 -9.58 12.65 18.74
C ILE A 238 -8.56 13.66 18.24
N LEU A 239 -7.45 13.20 17.69
CA LEU A 239 -6.47 14.04 17.01
C LEU A 239 -5.92 13.27 15.81
N MET A 240 -6.08 13.85 14.63
CA MET A 240 -5.48 13.33 13.40
C MET A 240 -4.65 14.45 12.78
N GLU A 241 -3.38 14.16 12.51
CA GLU A 241 -2.51 15.04 11.75
C GLU A 241 -1.70 14.27 10.71
N PHE A 242 -1.34 14.97 9.65
CA PHE A 242 -0.35 14.51 8.69
C PHE A 242 0.59 15.65 8.31
N THR A 243 1.80 15.28 7.91
CA THR A 243 2.74 16.21 7.29
C THR A 243 2.92 15.79 5.84
N THR A 244 2.73 16.72 4.90
CA THR A 244 2.88 16.45 3.46
C THR A 244 4.31 16.02 3.10
N PRO A 245 4.52 15.45 1.90
CA PRO A 245 5.85 15.32 1.32
C PRO A 245 6.57 16.67 1.16
N GLY A 246 7.88 16.61 0.88
CA GLY A 246 8.69 17.79 0.56
C GLY A 246 8.17 18.59 -0.62
N SER A 247 7.45 17.96 -1.55
CA SER A 247 6.74 18.56 -2.68
C SER A 247 5.85 19.74 -2.25
N TYR A 248 5.20 19.63 -1.10
CA TYR A 248 4.32 20.65 -0.50
C TYR A 248 4.94 21.28 0.76
N ALA A 249 6.28 21.38 0.78
CA ALA A 249 7.12 22.01 1.80
C ALA A 249 6.97 21.46 3.23
N SER A 250 6.63 20.18 3.37
CA SER A 250 6.38 19.54 4.68
C SER A 250 5.37 20.32 5.53
N THR A 251 4.25 20.68 4.90
CA THR A 251 3.14 21.37 5.53
C THR A 251 2.42 20.42 6.49
N LEU A 252 2.19 20.89 7.71
CA LEU A 252 1.43 20.20 8.73
C LEU A 252 -0.06 20.51 8.57
N VAL A 253 -0.87 19.46 8.52
CA VAL A 253 -2.34 19.53 8.47
C VAL A 253 -2.87 18.75 9.67
N ARG A 254 -3.84 19.32 10.39
CA ARG A 254 -4.37 18.78 11.64
C ARG A 254 -5.87 18.97 11.70
N VAL A 255 -6.56 18.02 12.31
CA VAL A 255 -7.96 18.11 12.75
C VAL A 255 -8.06 17.41 14.10
N SER A 256 -8.65 18.09 15.09
CA SER A 256 -8.72 17.63 16.47
C SER A 256 -10.08 17.94 17.07
N GLY A 257 -10.48 17.20 18.10
CA GLY A 257 -11.68 17.48 18.86
C GLY A 257 -11.81 16.65 20.14
N ILE A 258 -12.60 17.16 21.07
CA ILE A 258 -12.95 16.51 22.35
C ILE A 258 -14.47 16.50 22.45
N ALA A 259 -15.05 15.36 22.81
CA ALA A 259 -16.48 15.23 23.08
C ALA A 259 -16.75 14.54 24.42
N THR A 260 -17.97 14.74 24.91
CA THR A 260 -18.62 13.99 25.98
C THR A 260 -20.03 13.60 25.48
N ASP A 261 -20.78 12.80 26.22
CA ASP A 261 -22.11 12.40 25.77
C ASP A 261 -23.04 13.63 25.66
N GLY A 262 -23.74 13.74 24.52
CA GLY A 262 -24.58 14.87 24.15
C GLY A 262 -23.85 16.14 23.68
N LYS A 263 -22.54 16.32 23.90
CA LYS A 263 -21.84 17.58 23.60
C LYS A 263 -20.42 17.42 23.03
N LEU A 264 -20.15 18.13 21.94
CA LEU A 264 -18.79 18.43 21.50
C LEU A 264 -18.24 19.58 22.38
N LEU A 265 -17.09 19.37 23.02
CA LEU A 265 -16.45 20.37 23.90
C LEU A 265 -15.49 21.27 23.12
N LEU A 266 -14.88 20.72 22.07
CA LEU A 266 -13.92 21.38 21.20
C LEU A 266 -13.85 20.64 19.87
N ALA A 267 -13.74 21.36 18.76
CA ALA A 267 -13.14 20.84 17.53
C ALA A 267 -12.44 21.97 16.76
N ASN A 268 -11.29 21.68 16.14
CA ASN A 268 -10.57 22.66 15.30
C ASN A 268 -9.54 22.01 14.36
N THR A 269 -8.89 22.86 13.55
CA THR A 269 -7.78 22.51 12.62
C THR A 269 -6.47 23.26 12.93
N ASN A 270 -6.43 23.99 14.05
CA ASN A 270 -5.50 25.10 14.29
C ASN A 270 -4.61 24.92 15.53
N ALA A 271 -5.00 24.09 16.49
CA ALA A 271 -4.47 24.05 17.84
C ALA A 271 -4.41 22.62 18.42
N GLY A 272 -3.76 22.47 19.59
CA GLY A 272 -3.23 21.20 20.05
C GLY A 272 -1.90 20.84 19.38
N ASP A 273 -1.30 19.69 19.73
CA ASP A 273 0.00 19.24 19.22
C ASP A 273 0.26 17.74 19.44
N VAL A 274 1.20 17.15 18.69
CA VAL A 274 1.65 15.76 18.84
C VAL A 274 3.17 15.67 18.90
N LYS A 275 3.69 15.04 19.96
CA LYS A 275 5.13 14.83 20.16
C LYS A 275 5.40 13.37 20.49
N HIS A 276 6.26 12.71 19.72
CA HIS A 276 6.88 11.45 20.15
C HIS A 276 7.97 11.81 21.16
N THR A 277 7.66 11.71 22.45
CA THR A 277 8.54 12.14 23.55
C THR A 277 9.72 11.20 23.78
N ALA A 278 9.59 9.94 23.37
CA ALA A 278 10.71 9.02 23.21
C ALA A 278 10.46 8.08 22.03
N THR A 279 11.54 7.66 21.39
CA THR A 279 11.55 6.75 20.24
C THR A 279 12.69 5.74 20.39
N LYS A 280 12.55 4.57 19.77
CA LYS A 280 13.63 3.61 19.49
C LYS A 280 13.77 3.45 17.97
N GLN A 281 14.90 2.93 17.50
CA GLN A 281 15.01 2.49 16.10
C GLN A 281 14.39 1.09 15.97
N ASP A 282 13.63 0.87 14.89
CA ASP A 282 13.10 -0.47 14.57
C ASP A 282 14.26 -1.41 14.17
N SER A 283 14.12 -2.71 14.42
CA SER A 283 15.12 -3.72 14.05
C SER A 283 15.06 -4.15 12.57
N GLU A 284 13.98 -3.81 11.86
CA GLU A 284 13.73 -4.22 10.46
C GLU A 284 13.62 -3.04 9.49
N ASN A 285 13.69 -1.79 9.99
CA ASN A 285 13.69 -0.58 9.17
C ASN A 285 14.26 0.62 9.96
N ASP A 286 14.55 1.73 9.27
CA ASP A 286 15.21 2.91 9.87
C ASP A 286 14.25 3.95 10.51
N TRP A 287 12.96 3.64 10.69
CA TRP A 287 12.03 4.60 11.29
C TRP A 287 12.20 4.73 12.81
N PRO A 288 11.98 5.95 13.36
CA PRO A 288 12.00 6.19 14.79
C PRO A 288 10.64 5.77 15.39
N GLU A 289 10.51 4.48 15.70
CA GLU A 289 9.34 3.90 16.36
C GLU A 289 9.09 4.59 17.73
N PRO A 290 7.92 5.21 17.95
CA PRO A 290 7.63 5.85 19.22
C PRO A 290 7.45 4.84 20.36
N THR A 291 7.89 5.24 21.55
CA THR A 291 7.77 4.47 22.81
C THR A 291 7.06 5.26 23.90
N SER A 292 7.09 6.59 23.84
CA SER A 292 6.19 7.47 24.57
C SER A 292 5.74 8.63 23.68
N ALA A 293 4.56 9.18 23.98
CA ALA A 293 4.05 10.35 23.28
C ALA A 293 3.29 11.29 24.21
N SER A 294 3.22 12.55 23.80
CA SER A 294 2.47 13.64 24.42
C SER A 294 1.55 14.27 23.37
N TYR A 295 0.27 14.42 23.72
CA TYR A 295 -0.79 14.91 22.87
C TYR A 295 -1.51 16.04 23.60
N THR A 296 -1.69 17.17 22.91
CA THR A 296 -2.44 18.32 23.44
C THR A 296 -3.60 18.69 22.54
N TRP A 297 -4.64 19.24 23.15
CA TRP A 297 -5.77 19.88 22.50
C TRP A 297 -5.95 21.25 23.16
N GLU A 298 -6.21 22.27 22.36
CA GLU A 298 -6.42 23.64 22.84
C GLU A 298 -7.46 24.34 21.95
N GLY A 299 -8.19 25.30 22.52
CA GLY A 299 -9.11 26.16 21.78
C GLY A 299 -10.22 26.69 22.67
N LYS A 300 -11.40 26.87 22.09
CA LYS A 300 -12.60 27.34 22.78
C LYS A 300 -13.81 26.48 22.44
N SER A 301 -14.71 26.38 23.41
CA SER A 301 -16.05 25.83 23.26
C SER A 301 -17.00 26.85 22.63
N ASP A 302 -18.18 26.41 22.18
CA ASP A 302 -19.19 27.28 21.55
C ASP A 302 -19.70 28.37 22.50
N ASP A 303 -19.70 28.10 23.82
CA ASP A 303 -19.98 29.08 24.87
C ASP A 303 -18.77 29.97 25.25
N GLY A 304 -17.74 30.00 24.39
CA GLY A 304 -16.60 30.93 24.45
C GLY A 304 -15.54 30.63 25.52
N LYS A 305 -15.79 29.65 26.40
CA LYS A 305 -14.84 29.21 27.43
C LYS A 305 -13.64 28.52 26.79
N GLU A 306 -12.46 28.76 27.37
CA GLU A 306 -11.24 28.05 26.99
C GLU A 306 -11.37 26.57 27.33
N VAL A 307 -10.96 25.73 26.40
CA VAL A 307 -10.93 24.27 26.54
C VAL A 307 -9.55 23.79 26.15
N SER A 308 -8.94 23.00 27.03
CA SER A 308 -7.71 22.28 26.70
C SER A 308 -7.73 20.86 27.26
N ALA A 309 -6.92 19.99 26.67
CA ALA A 309 -6.64 18.69 27.24
C ALA A 309 -5.18 18.28 27.00
N HIS A 310 -4.65 17.48 27.94
CA HIS A 310 -3.32 16.89 27.89
C HIS A 310 -3.40 15.39 28.11
N LEU A 311 -2.75 14.62 27.25
CA LEU A 311 -2.63 13.16 27.35
C LEU A 311 -1.17 12.78 27.08
N GLU A 312 -0.50 12.16 28.03
CA GLU A 312 0.93 11.84 27.88
C GLU A 312 1.31 10.56 28.64
N GLY A 313 2.23 9.79 28.06
CA GLY A 313 2.84 8.65 28.73
C GLY A 313 3.48 7.66 27.77
N SER A 314 3.81 6.48 28.30
CA SER A 314 4.29 5.35 27.48
C SER A 314 3.18 4.83 26.57
N LEU A 315 3.55 4.47 25.34
CA LEU A 315 2.64 3.76 24.43
C LEU A 315 2.55 2.26 24.73
N GLY A 316 3.38 1.76 25.65
CA GLY A 316 3.44 0.35 26.02
C GLY A 316 4.03 -0.51 24.90
N ASP A 317 3.70 -1.80 24.92
CA ASP A 317 4.03 -2.71 23.83
C ASP A 317 3.16 -2.42 22.60
N ARG A 318 3.81 -2.47 21.44
CA ARG A 318 3.20 -2.24 20.13
C ARG A 318 2.20 -3.34 19.80
N LEU A 319 0.96 -2.97 19.44
CA LEU A 319 -0.08 -3.90 18.99
C LEU A 319 0.24 -4.51 17.61
N ASP A 320 0.78 -3.72 16.68
CA ASP A 320 1.20 -4.19 15.36
C ASP A 320 2.16 -3.21 14.67
N ARG A 321 2.91 -3.70 13.68
CA ARG A 321 3.69 -2.91 12.73
C ARG A 321 3.42 -3.40 11.30
N ILE A 322 2.51 -2.72 10.63
CA ILE A 322 2.08 -3.04 9.27
C ILE A 322 3.15 -2.56 8.27
N ASP A 323 3.83 -3.48 7.57
CA ASP A 323 4.56 -3.17 6.35
C ASP A 323 3.53 -2.97 5.22
N VAL A 324 3.26 -1.72 4.85
CA VAL A 324 2.25 -1.42 3.82
C VAL A 324 2.68 -1.99 2.45
N MET A 325 3.97 -2.24 2.24
CA MET A 325 4.49 -2.92 1.05
C MET A 325 4.44 -4.45 1.15
N ALA A 326 4.08 -5.04 2.29
CA ALA A 326 3.73 -6.45 2.40
C ALA A 326 2.29 -6.70 1.89
N GLU A 327 1.32 -5.95 2.41
CA GLU A 327 -0.12 -6.11 2.14
C GLU A 327 -0.54 -5.78 0.71
N VAL A 328 0.14 -4.80 0.09
CA VAL A 328 -0.21 -4.31 -1.25
C VAL A 328 -0.05 -5.38 -2.35
N PRO A 329 -1.03 -5.61 -3.25
CA PRO A 329 -0.90 -6.60 -4.33
C PRO A 329 0.31 -6.39 -5.24
N GLY A 330 0.93 -7.49 -5.70
CA GLY A 330 2.25 -7.49 -6.36
C GLY A 330 2.41 -6.57 -7.58
N PHE A 331 1.33 -6.26 -8.32
CA PHE A 331 1.38 -5.34 -9.46
C PHE A 331 1.54 -3.86 -9.05
N VAL A 332 1.18 -3.50 -7.82
CA VAL A 332 1.34 -2.14 -7.28
C VAL A 332 2.68 -1.96 -6.56
N LYS A 333 3.26 -3.03 -5.98
CA LYS A 333 4.58 -2.96 -5.31
C LYS A 333 5.67 -2.37 -6.22
N ALA A 334 5.63 -2.68 -7.52
CA ALA A 334 6.56 -2.16 -8.51
C ALA A 334 6.47 -0.64 -8.77
N ILE A 335 5.33 -0.01 -8.45
CA ILE A 335 5.08 1.44 -8.67
C ILE A 335 5.53 2.26 -7.45
N VAL A 336 5.35 1.72 -6.23
CA VAL A 336 5.66 2.44 -4.98
C VAL A 336 7.13 2.30 -4.60
N ALA A 337 7.76 1.15 -4.88
CA ALA A 337 9.16 0.90 -4.54
C ALA A 337 10.17 1.85 -5.23
N THR A 338 9.81 2.44 -6.38
CA THR A 338 10.63 3.45 -7.07
C THR A 338 10.35 4.88 -6.63
N ALA A 339 9.19 5.16 -6.02
CA ALA A 339 8.70 6.51 -5.78
C ALA A 339 9.06 7.06 -4.38
N ALA A 340 8.98 6.22 -3.33
CA ALA A 340 9.09 6.68 -1.94
C ALA A 340 10.51 6.71 -1.37
N GLY A 341 11.46 5.98 -1.97
CA GLY A 341 12.84 5.81 -1.46
C GLY A 341 12.98 5.05 -0.13
N THR A 342 11.88 4.90 0.61
CA THR A 342 11.75 4.23 1.91
C THR A 342 10.51 3.34 1.90
N LYS A 343 10.46 2.35 2.80
CA LYS A 343 9.27 1.52 2.98
C LYS A 343 8.24 2.26 3.87
N PRO A 344 6.97 2.39 3.47
CA PRO A 344 5.91 2.86 4.36
C PRO A 344 5.55 1.82 5.44
N TYR A 345 5.50 2.26 6.70
CA TYR A 345 5.09 1.46 7.86
C TYR A 345 4.07 2.21 8.72
N ILE A 346 3.16 1.45 9.35
CA ILE A 346 2.20 1.94 10.37
C ILE A 346 2.48 1.21 11.69
N TYR A 347 2.74 1.96 12.75
CA TYR A 347 2.91 1.47 14.11
C TYR A 347 1.62 1.68 14.91
N GLN A 348 0.98 0.61 15.37
CA GLN A 348 -0.28 0.65 16.12
C GLN A 348 -0.05 0.35 17.61
N TYR A 349 -0.70 1.10 18.51
CA TYR A 349 -0.58 0.95 19.96
C TYR A 349 -1.94 1.03 20.65
N LYS A 350 -2.06 0.38 21.82
CA LYS A 350 -3.20 0.50 22.73
C LYS A 350 -2.67 0.54 24.17
N SER A 351 -2.83 1.67 24.85
CA SER A 351 -2.40 1.85 26.23
C SER A 351 -3.51 2.45 27.10
N LYS A 352 -3.43 2.21 28.41
CA LYS A 352 -4.20 2.98 29.39
C LYS A 352 -3.41 4.24 29.73
N LEU A 353 -4.05 5.39 29.66
CA LEU A 353 -3.48 6.69 30.01
C LEU A 353 -4.56 7.55 30.68
N THR A 354 -4.12 8.54 31.47
CA THR A 354 -5.02 9.52 32.08
C THR A 354 -5.05 10.79 31.24
N ILE A 355 -6.22 11.18 30.74
CA ILE A 355 -6.41 12.50 30.13
C ILE A 355 -6.64 13.53 31.25
N LYS A 356 -6.04 14.71 31.13
CA LYS A 356 -6.36 15.88 31.94
C LYS A 356 -7.13 16.85 31.04
N VAL A 357 -8.39 17.16 31.36
CA VAL A 357 -9.26 18.06 30.60
C VAL A 357 -9.56 19.30 31.44
N LYS A 358 -9.39 20.49 30.86
CA LYS A 358 -9.74 21.78 31.46
C LYS A 358 -10.83 22.46 30.64
N VAL A 359 -11.87 22.97 31.31
CA VAL A 359 -12.99 23.72 30.70
C VAL A 359 -13.29 24.95 31.57
N GLY A 360 -12.91 26.14 31.11
CA GLY A 360 -12.86 27.32 31.99
C GLY A 360 -11.91 27.05 33.16
N ASP A 361 -12.36 27.24 34.39
CA ASP A 361 -11.56 26.95 35.59
C ASP A 361 -11.69 25.49 36.10
N GLU A 362 -12.63 24.70 35.57
CA GLU A 362 -12.81 23.30 35.95
C GLU A 362 -11.72 22.42 35.33
N VAL A 363 -11.05 21.61 36.15
CA VAL A 363 -10.07 20.60 35.71
C VAL A 363 -10.53 19.21 36.18
N LYS A 364 -10.55 18.25 35.26
CA LYS A 364 -10.87 16.84 35.51
C LYS A 364 -9.77 15.94 34.95
N GLU A 365 -9.50 14.86 35.66
CA GLU A 365 -8.57 13.81 35.22
C GLU A 365 -9.31 12.48 35.16
N GLU A 366 -9.16 11.72 34.07
CA GLU A 366 -9.88 10.46 33.86
C GLU A 366 -9.01 9.43 33.12
N GLU A 367 -8.96 8.19 33.62
CA GLU A 367 -8.31 7.09 32.88
C GLU A 367 -9.19 6.67 31.69
N GLY A 368 -8.56 6.52 30.53
CA GLY A 368 -9.17 5.94 29.35
C GLY A 368 -8.19 5.06 28.60
N THR A 369 -8.68 4.49 27.50
CA THR A 369 -7.86 3.74 26.55
C THR A 369 -7.49 4.65 25.40
N LEU A 370 -6.19 4.83 25.19
CA LEU A 370 -5.65 5.38 23.95
C LEU A 370 -5.50 4.24 22.95
N PHE A 371 -6.08 4.38 21.76
CA PHE A 371 -5.55 3.76 20.54
C PHE A 371 -4.86 4.84 19.70
N THR A 372 -3.65 4.56 19.23
CA THR A 372 -2.88 5.52 18.43
C THR A 372 -2.09 4.84 17.33
N GLU A 373 -1.92 5.55 16.22
CA GLU A 373 -1.13 5.10 15.07
C GLU A 373 -0.09 6.17 14.71
N ALA A 374 1.16 5.73 14.52
CA ALA A 374 2.22 6.54 13.94
C ALA A 374 2.60 5.95 12.58
N THR A 375 2.39 6.72 11.51
CA THR A 375 2.65 6.28 10.13
C THR A 375 3.83 7.03 9.55
N PHE A 376 4.78 6.31 8.97
CA PHE A 376 5.92 6.88 8.26
C PHE A 376 5.92 6.36 6.81
N ILE A 377 6.07 7.27 5.84
CA ILE A 377 5.99 6.99 4.40
C ILE A 377 7.22 7.51 3.67
N SER A 378 7.68 8.71 4.01
CA SER A 378 8.91 9.33 3.54
C SER A 378 9.42 10.33 4.58
N TYR A 379 10.70 10.70 4.52
CA TYR A 379 11.26 11.70 5.44
C TYR A 379 10.74 13.11 5.13
N PRO A 380 10.13 13.83 6.10
CA PRO A 380 9.81 15.23 5.93
C PRO A 380 11.09 16.05 5.68
N VAL A 381 11.03 16.99 4.73
CA VAL A 381 12.15 17.92 4.50
C VAL A 381 12.18 18.90 5.67
N ALA A 382 13.28 18.88 6.42
CA ALA A 382 13.48 19.85 7.50
C ALA A 382 13.37 21.28 6.94
N ARG A 383 12.51 22.10 7.55
CA ARG A 383 12.33 23.51 7.17
C ARG A 383 13.70 24.19 7.16
N ARG A 384 14.13 24.67 5.99
CA ARG A 384 15.37 25.43 5.86
C ARG A 384 15.21 26.78 6.55
N GLY A 385 15.56 26.84 7.83
CA GLY A 385 15.99 28.07 8.49
C GLY A 385 17.09 28.75 7.66
N ALA A 386 17.26 30.06 7.87
CA ALA A 386 18.11 30.90 7.04
C ALA A 386 19.52 30.30 6.82
N ARG A 387 20.08 30.49 5.62
CA ARG A 387 21.39 29.95 5.23
C ARG A 387 22.48 30.43 6.20
N LEU A 388 22.88 29.59 7.15
CA LEU A 388 24.09 29.85 7.93
C LEU A 388 25.30 29.83 6.98
N HIS A 389 26.06 30.93 6.99
CA HIS A 389 27.22 31.12 6.12
C HIS A 389 28.28 30.03 6.44
N PRO A 390 29.02 29.49 5.46
CA PRO A 390 29.92 28.35 5.66
C PRO A 390 31.24 28.69 6.38
N ALA A 391 31.17 29.39 7.52
CA ALA A 391 32.29 29.79 8.36
C ALA A 391 32.28 29.11 9.76
N GLN A 392 31.13 28.65 10.26
CA GLN A 392 30.99 28.11 11.62
C GLN A 392 31.07 26.57 11.73
N LYS A 393 31.56 25.88 10.68
CA LYS A 393 31.71 24.40 10.68
C LYS A 393 32.98 23.88 11.41
N ARG A 394 33.59 24.70 12.28
CA ARG A 394 34.72 24.33 13.16
C ARG A 394 34.56 24.97 14.54
N LEU A 395 33.85 24.30 15.44
CA LEU A 395 33.96 24.42 16.91
C LEU A 395 32.90 23.51 17.56
N HIS A 396 33.20 22.21 17.67
CA HIS A 396 32.59 21.24 18.62
C HIS A 396 33.31 19.88 18.50
N HIS A 397 34.60 19.85 18.81
CA HIS A 397 35.20 18.65 19.41
C HIS A 397 35.13 18.81 20.93
N PRO A 398 34.85 17.74 21.70
CA PRO A 398 35.04 17.79 23.15
C PRO A 398 36.54 17.97 23.47
N PRO A 399 36.90 18.72 24.51
CA PRO A 399 38.30 18.89 24.90
C PRO A 399 38.87 17.59 25.48
N GLU A 400 40.09 17.23 25.07
CA GLU A 400 40.84 16.14 25.72
C GLU A 400 41.22 16.53 27.15
N LEU A 401 41.01 15.61 28.10
CA LEU A 401 41.52 15.78 29.46
C LEU A 401 43.03 15.49 29.52
N PRO A 402 43.83 16.31 30.20
CA PRO A 402 45.28 16.13 30.26
C PRO A 402 45.65 14.89 31.09
N ARG A 403 46.55 14.06 30.55
CA ARG A 403 47.10 12.90 31.27
C ARG A 403 48.00 13.36 32.43
N PRO A 404 47.77 12.92 33.68
CA PRO A 404 48.75 13.08 34.76
C PRO A 404 49.98 12.19 34.50
N ARG A 405 51.11 12.53 35.13
CA ARG A 405 52.39 11.83 34.96
C ARG A 405 52.51 10.62 35.90
N SER A 406 53.41 9.72 35.56
CA SER A 406 53.77 8.52 36.33
C SER A 406 54.44 8.86 37.67
N ALA A 407 54.08 8.09 38.71
CA ALA A 407 54.90 7.79 39.88
C ALA A 407 54.55 6.37 40.34
N ASP A 408 55.54 5.63 40.84
CA ASP A 408 55.45 4.19 41.14
C ASP A 408 54.74 3.88 42.47
N TYR A 409 54.22 2.67 42.61
CA TYR A 409 54.61 1.69 43.66
C TYR A 409 53.98 0.31 43.37
N ALA A 410 54.45 -0.75 44.04
CA ALA A 410 54.32 -2.13 43.57
C ALA A 410 53.61 -3.12 44.54
N ASN A 411 53.28 -4.30 44.00
CA ASN A 411 53.05 -5.59 44.67
C ASN A 411 51.94 -5.71 45.74
N ASN A 412 50.83 -6.39 45.36
CA ASN A 412 50.45 -7.75 45.83
C ASN A 412 49.03 -8.07 45.28
N ALA A 413 48.71 -9.19 44.61
CA ALA A 413 48.94 -10.63 44.84
C ALA A 413 47.74 -11.33 45.51
N ASN A 414 47.34 -12.49 44.96
CA ASN A 414 46.15 -13.30 45.26
C ASN A 414 44.81 -12.68 44.78
N VAL A 415 43.80 -13.45 44.31
CA VAL A 415 43.60 -14.91 44.27
C VAL A 415 43.23 -15.37 42.85
N ALA A 416 43.77 -16.50 42.36
CA ALA A 416 43.29 -17.18 41.15
C ALA A 416 43.61 -18.68 41.13
N ARG A 417 42.57 -19.55 41.11
CA ARG A 417 42.51 -21.02 40.82
C ARG A 417 41.13 -21.55 41.28
N LEU A 418 40.47 -22.58 40.71
CA LEU A 418 40.89 -23.69 39.83
C LEU A 418 39.97 -23.92 38.58
N LEU A 419 40.32 -24.95 37.80
CA LEU A 419 39.76 -25.52 36.55
C LEU A 419 38.55 -26.50 36.81
N PRO A 420 37.94 -27.26 35.85
CA PRO A 420 38.23 -27.56 34.41
C PRO A 420 37.02 -27.31 33.44
N ARG A 421 37.04 -27.45 32.09
CA ARG A 421 37.41 -28.56 31.13
C ARG A 421 36.64 -29.88 31.40
N GLN A 422 36.22 -30.72 30.45
CA GLN A 422 36.36 -30.91 28.98
C GLN A 422 35.09 -31.69 28.48
N PHE A 423 34.71 -31.96 27.22
CA PHE A 423 35.28 -31.98 25.84
C PHE A 423 34.38 -31.10 24.88
N ALA A 424 34.19 -31.17 23.55
CA ALA A 424 34.46 -32.07 22.39
C ALA A 424 33.65 -33.42 22.34
N VAL A 425 33.41 -34.14 21.23
CA VAL A 425 34.05 -34.26 19.87
C VAL A 425 33.01 -34.59 18.76
N HIS A 426 33.35 -34.32 17.49
CA HIS A 426 32.72 -34.83 16.25
C HIS A 426 33.83 -35.50 15.41
N PRO A 427 33.73 -36.77 14.92
CA PRO A 427 33.42 -36.98 13.49
C PRO A 427 32.86 -38.38 13.05
N ASN A 428 32.31 -38.44 11.83
CA ASN A 428 32.35 -39.48 10.76
C ASN A 428 32.43 -41.03 10.99
N ILE A 429 31.53 -41.72 10.25
CA ILE A 429 31.75 -42.84 9.26
C ILE A 429 31.54 -44.34 9.63
N ASP A 430 30.78 -45.01 8.72
CA ASP A 430 30.64 -46.43 8.31
C ASP A 430 30.06 -47.59 9.18
N ALA A 431 28.78 -47.89 8.87
CA ALA A 431 28.31 -49.08 8.10
C ALA A 431 28.15 -50.49 8.71
N ARG A 432 26.87 -50.93 8.84
CA ARG A 432 26.18 -52.07 8.15
C ARG A 432 24.78 -52.27 8.80
N ASP A 433 23.66 -52.10 8.09
CA ASP A 433 23.03 -53.01 7.10
C ASP A 433 22.49 -54.29 7.80
N THR A 434 21.16 -54.47 7.96
CA THR A 434 20.17 -54.81 6.91
C THR A 434 18.78 -54.16 7.15
N GLY A 435 17.88 -54.04 6.16
CA GLY A 435 18.04 -54.34 4.73
C GLY A 435 16.91 -53.84 3.81
N THR A 436 17.29 -53.48 2.58
CA THR A 436 16.49 -53.36 1.33
C THR A 436 15.16 -52.59 1.27
N PRO A 437 15.18 -51.39 0.67
CA PRO A 437 14.16 -50.88 -0.26
C PRO A 437 14.62 -51.03 -1.74
N LEU A 438 13.67 -51.16 -2.68
CA LEU A 438 13.97 -51.49 -4.09
C LEU A 438 13.73 -50.30 -5.06
N GLN A 439 14.80 -49.62 -5.48
CA GLN A 439 14.77 -48.77 -6.70
C GLN A 439 16.17 -48.45 -7.26
N THR A 440 16.48 -48.94 -8.47
CA THR A 440 17.69 -48.65 -9.27
C THR A 440 17.43 -48.87 -10.76
N ARG A 441 18.25 -48.39 -11.71
CA ARG A 441 18.81 -47.03 -11.87
C ARG A 441 19.14 -46.81 -13.37
N ALA A 442 18.93 -45.59 -13.85
CA ALA A 442 19.46 -44.92 -15.06
C ALA A 442 20.14 -45.69 -16.24
N THR A 443 19.73 -45.28 -17.46
CA THR A 443 20.55 -45.05 -18.68
C THR A 443 21.27 -46.19 -19.41
N THR A 444 20.79 -46.49 -20.63
CA THR A 444 21.61 -46.46 -21.86
C THR A 444 20.74 -46.28 -23.12
N THR A 445 21.35 -45.94 -24.26
CA THR A 445 20.67 -45.60 -25.54
C THR A 445 20.86 -46.74 -26.58
N PRO A 446 20.39 -46.66 -27.85
CA PRO A 446 19.43 -47.66 -28.35
C PRO A 446 19.97 -48.62 -29.43
N GLN A 447 19.25 -49.71 -29.67
CA GLN A 447 19.40 -50.55 -30.88
C GLN A 447 18.05 -50.81 -31.57
N ARG A 448 18.14 -51.19 -32.86
CA ARG A 448 17.01 -51.41 -33.79
C ARG A 448 17.31 -52.63 -34.67
N ALA A 449 16.55 -53.71 -34.51
CA ALA A 449 16.34 -54.79 -35.47
C ALA A 449 15.13 -55.64 -34.98
N ALA A 450 14.37 -56.36 -35.80
CA ALA A 450 14.44 -56.50 -37.25
C ALA A 450 13.05 -56.36 -37.90
N TRP A 451 13.09 -56.10 -39.21
CA TRP A 451 11.99 -56.20 -40.14
C TRP A 451 11.47 -57.64 -40.30
N LEU A 452 10.22 -57.76 -40.74
CA LEU A 452 9.83 -58.68 -41.79
C LEU A 452 8.84 -57.96 -42.72
N GLY A 453 8.82 -58.28 -44.01
CA GLY A 453 7.97 -57.62 -45.00
C GLY A 453 7.80 -58.46 -46.27
N LEU A 454 6.81 -58.10 -47.08
CA LEU A 454 6.51 -58.73 -48.36
C LEU A 454 6.24 -57.66 -49.42
N MET A 455 7.15 -57.52 -50.38
CA MET A 455 6.89 -57.03 -51.75
C MET A 455 7.93 -57.65 -52.71
N PRO A 456 7.62 -57.81 -54.01
CA PRO A 456 8.34 -58.76 -54.88
C PRO A 456 9.62 -58.24 -55.56
N GLU A 457 10.33 -59.21 -56.15
CA GLU A 457 11.49 -59.16 -57.04
C GLU A 457 11.23 -58.44 -58.39
N ALA A 458 12.24 -58.08 -59.22
CA ALA A 458 13.70 -57.93 -59.06
C ALA A 458 14.29 -57.19 -60.28
N ASN A 459 15.55 -56.69 -60.20
CA ASN A 459 16.66 -57.09 -61.10
C ASN A 459 18.03 -56.58 -60.59
N GLN A 460 19.14 -56.98 -61.22
CA GLN A 460 20.52 -56.84 -60.74
C GLN A 460 21.33 -55.65 -61.31
N LEU A 461 22.51 -55.45 -60.68
CA LEU A 461 23.78 -54.87 -61.21
C LEU A 461 23.85 -53.36 -61.50
N GLY A 462 24.85 -52.69 -60.89
CA GLY A 462 25.26 -51.32 -61.23
C GLY A 462 26.04 -50.61 -60.11
N MET A 463 27.37 -50.52 -60.26
CA MET A 463 28.30 -49.81 -59.36
C MET A 463 27.82 -48.40 -58.93
N GLY A 464 27.77 -48.11 -57.63
CA GLY A 464 27.49 -46.75 -57.14
C GLY A 464 27.54 -46.57 -55.61
N LEU A 465 28.51 -45.78 -55.11
CA LEU A 465 28.60 -45.36 -53.70
C LEU A 465 27.53 -44.28 -53.39
N GLY A 466 26.86 -44.29 -52.23
CA GLY A 466 26.09 -43.08 -51.84
C GLY A 466 24.96 -43.09 -50.81
N LEU A 467 24.77 -44.11 -49.97
CA LEU A 467 24.03 -44.05 -48.68
C LEU A 467 22.93 -42.96 -48.49
N GLY A 468 21.69 -43.24 -48.88
CA GLY A 468 20.52 -42.52 -48.34
C GLY A 468 20.18 -43.02 -46.93
N LYS A 469 20.10 -42.14 -45.92
CA LYS A 469 19.73 -42.51 -44.54
C LYS A 469 18.68 -41.58 -43.92
N GLY A 470 17.83 -42.14 -43.06
CA GLY A 470 16.59 -41.52 -42.59
C GLY A 470 16.75 -40.42 -41.52
N LYS A 471 15.64 -39.74 -41.22
CA LYS A 471 15.55 -38.68 -40.21
C LYS A 471 15.90 -39.21 -38.80
N GLY A 472 16.81 -38.53 -38.09
CA GLY A 472 17.00 -38.74 -36.65
C GLY A 472 18.37 -39.24 -36.18
N ALA A 473 19.46 -38.76 -36.78
CA ALA A 473 20.81 -38.89 -36.22
C ALA A 473 21.63 -37.63 -36.54
N ALA A 474 22.69 -37.37 -35.77
CA ALA A 474 23.64 -36.31 -36.09
C ALA A 474 24.45 -36.67 -37.35
N GLY A 475 24.60 -35.72 -38.27
CA GLY A 475 25.38 -35.89 -39.49
C GLY A 475 26.09 -34.59 -39.86
N LEU A 476 27.42 -34.63 -39.87
CA LEU A 476 28.25 -33.55 -40.40
C LEU A 476 28.04 -33.43 -41.92
N GLY A 477 27.99 -32.20 -42.43
CA GLY A 477 27.59 -31.95 -43.81
C GLY A 477 28.68 -32.25 -44.83
N THR A 478 28.43 -33.21 -45.72
CA THR A 478 29.08 -33.28 -47.04
C THR A 478 28.59 -32.13 -47.93
N LYS A 479 29.49 -31.63 -48.79
CA LYS A 479 29.27 -30.40 -49.58
C LYS A 479 28.43 -30.67 -50.84
N GLY A 480 27.51 -29.76 -51.15
CA GLY A 480 26.97 -29.56 -52.51
C GLY A 480 25.56 -30.10 -52.80
N LEU A 481 24.98 -29.53 -53.86
CA LEU A 481 23.89 -30.06 -54.70
C LEU A 481 22.51 -30.40 -54.08
N LEU A 482 22.24 -30.08 -52.81
CA LEU A 482 20.88 -29.68 -52.41
C LEU A 482 20.84 -28.17 -52.21
N LYS A 483 20.25 -27.45 -53.18
CA LYS A 483 19.92 -26.03 -53.02
C LYS A 483 19.09 -25.87 -51.74
N ARG A 484 19.59 -25.13 -50.76
CA ARG A 484 18.77 -24.64 -49.64
C ARG A 484 17.78 -23.63 -50.20
N HIS A 485 16.65 -24.12 -50.74
CA HIS A 485 15.51 -23.28 -51.07
C HIS A 485 15.12 -22.53 -49.80
N LYS A 486 15.38 -21.22 -49.77
CA LYS A 486 14.89 -20.30 -48.74
C LYS A 486 13.39 -20.53 -48.67
N LYS A 487 12.90 -21.11 -47.57
CA LYS A 487 11.47 -21.40 -47.40
C LYS A 487 10.71 -20.09 -47.30
N PHE A 488 10.32 -19.54 -48.45
CA PHE A 488 9.28 -18.52 -48.55
C PHE A 488 8.00 -19.14 -48.02
N GLN A 489 7.71 -18.85 -46.75
CA GLN A 489 6.38 -19.05 -46.21
C GLN A 489 5.46 -18.10 -46.99
N ARG A 490 4.53 -18.66 -47.78
CA ARG A 490 3.52 -17.90 -48.54
C ARG A 490 2.55 -17.10 -47.65
N ASP A 491 2.69 -17.18 -46.34
CA ASP A 491 1.84 -16.60 -45.32
C ASP A 491 2.70 -16.20 -44.11
N THR A 492 3.01 -14.91 -44.01
CA THR A 492 4.01 -14.34 -43.09
C THR A 492 3.71 -14.59 -41.61
N ILE A 493 2.44 -14.77 -41.22
CA ILE A 493 2.07 -15.03 -39.82
C ILE A 493 2.63 -16.37 -39.32
N LYS A 494 2.89 -17.32 -40.22
CA LYS A 494 3.53 -18.61 -39.91
C LYS A 494 5.03 -18.47 -39.59
N GLY A 495 5.61 -17.28 -39.73
CA GLY A 495 6.95 -16.93 -39.26
C GLY A 495 7.03 -16.87 -37.73
N ILE A 496 5.94 -16.52 -37.06
CA ILE A 496 5.80 -16.66 -35.60
C ILE A 496 5.71 -18.16 -35.30
N THR A 497 6.77 -18.76 -34.75
CA THR A 497 6.85 -20.22 -34.62
C THR A 497 6.03 -20.75 -33.43
N LYS A 498 5.80 -22.08 -33.37
CA LYS A 498 5.25 -22.71 -32.15
C LYS A 498 6.19 -22.54 -30.93
N GLY A 499 7.48 -22.23 -31.15
CA GLY A 499 8.43 -21.90 -30.10
C GLY A 499 8.23 -20.50 -29.51
N ASP A 500 7.92 -19.51 -30.35
CA ASP A 500 7.66 -18.12 -29.94
C ASP A 500 6.38 -18.01 -29.11
N ILE A 501 5.30 -18.63 -29.60
CA ILE A 501 4.02 -18.72 -28.89
C ILE A 501 4.22 -19.42 -27.52
N ARG A 502 5.04 -20.48 -27.46
CA ARG A 502 5.40 -21.15 -26.20
C ARG A 502 6.20 -20.23 -25.26
N ARG A 503 7.17 -19.46 -25.77
CA ARG A 503 7.92 -18.48 -24.96
C ARG A 503 7.01 -17.41 -24.37
N LEU A 504 6.09 -16.87 -25.17
CA LEU A 504 5.11 -15.87 -24.72
C LEU A 504 4.17 -16.45 -23.66
N ALA A 505 3.55 -17.61 -23.94
CA ALA A 505 2.67 -18.29 -22.98
C ALA A 505 3.37 -18.64 -21.66
N ARG A 506 4.65 -19.01 -21.69
CA ARG A 506 5.44 -19.28 -20.48
C ARG A 506 5.76 -18.02 -19.66
N ARG A 507 5.95 -16.85 -20.29
CA ARG A 507 6.03 -15.56 -19.58
C ARG A 507 4.71 -15.22 -18.89
N GLY A 508 3.58 -15.55 -19.51
CA GLY A 508 2.24 -15.45 -18.92
C GLY A 508 1.88 -16.59 -17.95
N GLY A 509 2.84 -17.31 -17.38
CA GLY A 509 2.61 -18.35 -16.37
C GLY A 509 1.97 -19.67 -16.86
N ILE A 510 1.56 -19.77 -18.12
CA ILE A 510 0.79 -20.92 -18.65
C ILE A 510 1.65 -22.20 -18.61
N LYS A 511 1.21 -23.21 -17.85
CA LYS A 511 1.97 -24.46 -17.58
C LYS A 511 1.82 -25.54 -18.69
N ARG A 512 0.63 -25.73 -19.25
CA ARG A 512 0.35 -26.64 -20.38
C ARG A 512 -0.38 -25.89 -21.51
N ILE A 513 -0.19 -26.29 -22.77
CA ILE A 513 -0.74 -25.58 -23.95
C ILE A 513 -1.28 -26.64 -24.91
N SER A 514 -2.52 -26.49 -25.38
CA SER A 514 -3.14 -27.37 -26.37
C SER A 514 -2.48 -27.24 -27.76
N ALA A 515 -2.67 -28.26 -28.62
CA ALA A 515 -2.15 -28.27 -29.98
C ALA A 515 -2.90 -27.30 -30.93
N THR A 516 -4.15 -26.96 -30.63
CA THR A 516 -5.02 -26.04 -31.39
C THR A 516 -4.57 -24.58 -31.26
N VAL A 517 -4.42 -24.10 -30.01
CA VAL A 517 -4.08 -22.73 -29.57
C VAL A 517 -2.95 -22.04 -30.36
N TYR A 518 -2.04 -22.81 -30.94
CA TYR A 518 -1.01 -22.25 -31.83
C TYR A 518 -1.56 -21.59 -33.11
N HIS A 519 -2.77 -21.91 -33.56
CA HIS A 519 -3.42 -21.26 -34.70
C HIS A 519 -4.18 -20.02 -34.23
N ASP A 520 -5.09 -20.21 -33.28
CA ASP A 520 -5.91 -19.18 -32.64
C ASP A 520 -5.07 -17.96 -32.19
N VAL A 521 -3.91 -18.18 -31.55
CA VAL A 521 -2.98 -17.11 -31.14
C VAL A 521 -2.37 -16.35 -32.33
N ARG A 522 -2.13 -17.00 -33.49
CA ARG A 522 -1.64 -16.29 -34.68
C ARG A 522 -2.70 -15.38 -35.27
N ASP A 523 -3.95 -15.83 -35.28
CA ASP A 523 -5.05 -15.04 -35.84
C ASP A 523 -5.40 -13.86 -34.92
N VAL A 524 -5.43 -14.05 -33.60
CA VAL A 524 -5.51 -12.94 -32.62
C VAL A 524 -4.35 -11.94 -32.77
N LEU A 525 -3.10 -12.40 -32.94
CA LEU A 525 -1.96 -11.51 -33.19
C LEU A 525 -2.10 -10.74 -34.52
N LYS A 526 -2.63 -11.39 -35.56
CA LYS A 526 -2.87 -10.81 -36.88
C LYS A 526 -3.97 -9.74 -36.84
N ASP A 527 -5.06 -9.98 -36.10
CA ASP A 527 -6.15 -9.03 -35.94
C ASP A 527 -5.79 -7.85 -35.02
N ARG A 528 -5.03 -8.09 -33.96
CA ARG A 528 -4.46 -7.00 -33.14
C ARG A 528 -3.53 -6.11 -33.98
N LEU A 529 -2.63 -6.70 -34.77
CA LEU A 529 -1.74 -5.95 -35.66
C LEU A 529 -2.50 -5.21 -36.77
N ARG A 530 -3.50 -5.84 -37.39
CA ARG A 530 -4.40 -5.21 -38.38
C ARG A 530 -5.12 -3.99 -37.80
N THR A 531 -5.58 -4.08 -36.55
CA THR A 531 -6.24 -2.97 -35.84
C THR A 531 -5.28 -1.83 -35.53
N LEU A 532 -4.05 -2.14 -35.09
CA LEU A 532 -3.00 -1.14 -34.88
C LEU A 532 -2.63 -0.43 -36.19
N LEU A 533 -2.31 -1.19 -37.25
CA LEU A 533 -1.91 -0.63 -38.54
C LEU A 533 -2.98 0.26 -39.17
N ARG A 534 -4.27 -0.10 -39.10
CA ARG A 534 -5.38 0.75 -39.58
C ARG A 534 -5.39 2.13 -38.91
N ASN A 535 -5.20 2.18 -37.59
CA ASN A 535 -5.18 3.44 -36.85
C ASN A 535 -3.90 4.25 -37.14
N ILE A 536 -2.74 3.59 -37.18
CA ILE A 536 -1.45 4.20 -37.55
C ILE A 536 -1.54 4.83 -38.95
N THR A 537 -2.04 4.10 -39.95
CA THR A 537 -2.22 4.61 -41.31
C THR A 537 -3.16 5.80 -41.35
N ALA A 538 -4.29 5.77 -40.65
CA ALA A 538 -5.21 6.91 -40.59
C ALA A 538 -4.58 8.17 -39.96
N ILE A 539 -3.70 8.01 -38.96
CA ILE A 539 -2.93 9.13 -38.37
C ILE A 539 -1.95 9.70 -39.41
N VAL A 540 -1.20 8.84 -40.09
CA VAL A 540 -0.20 9.24 -41.10
C VAL A 540 -0.86 9.87 -42.34
N GLU A 541 -2.07 9.42 -42.73
CA GLU A 541 -2.87 10.02 -43.79
C GLU A 541 -3.51 11.37 -43.38
N SER A 542 -3.76 11.58 -42.08
CA SER A 542 -4.28 12.85 -41.54
C SER A 542 -3.22 13.92 -41.28
N ASP A 543 -1.94 13.61 -41.48
CA ASP A 543 -0.80 14.49 -41.22
C ASP A 543 -0.73 15.67 -42.22
N PRO A 544 -0.71 16.94 -41.76
CA PRO A 544 -0.56 18.10 -42.64
C PRO A 544 0.73 18.11 -43.48
N SER A 545 1.78 17.38 -43.08
CA SER A 545 3.00 17.24 -43.89
C SER A 545 2.98 16.08 -44.90
N ASN A 546 1.86 15.35 -45.04
CA ASN A 546 1.64 14.27 -46.01
C ASN A 546 2.78 13.23 -46.01
N ARG A 547 3.25 12.85 -44.81
CA ARG A 547 4.32 11.86 -44.66
C ARG A 547 3.88 10.48 -45.15
N LYS A 548 4.79 9.77 -45.82
CA LYS A 548 4.59 8.39 -46.29
C LYS A 548 5.34 7.35 -45.43
N THR A 549 5.81 7.78 -44.26
CA THR A 549 6.65 6.99 -43.35
C THR A 549 6.08 7.04 -41.96
N VAL A 550 5.70 5.88 -41.42
CA VAL A 550 5.32 5.70 -40.02
C VAL A 550 6.52 6.01 -39.12
N VAL A 551 6.35 6.93 -38.18
CA VAL A 551 7.32 7.21 -37.12
C VAL A 551 6.92 6.56 -35.80
N VAL A 552 7.87 6.48 -34.86
CA VAL A 552 7.65 5.83 -33.56
C VAL A 552 6.51 6.49 -32.78
N GLN A 553 6.34 7.81 -32.91
CA GLN A 553 5.25 8.56 -32.27
C GLN A 553 3.85 8.13 -32.74
N ASP A 554 3.65 7.81 -34.03
CA ASP A 554 2.35 7.35 -34.55
C ASP A 554 1.94 6.01 -33.89
N VAL A 555 2.93 5.15 -33.65
CA VAL A 555 2.75 3.84 -32.98
C VAL A 555 2.44 4.03 -31.49
N ILE A 556 3.19 4.90 -30.79
CA ILE A 556 2.98 5.22 -29.37
C ILE A 556 1.59 5.84 -29.16
N PHE A 557 1.21 6.85 -29.96
CA PHE A 557 -0.08 7.51 -29.88
C PHE A 557 -1.24 6.55 -30.17
N THR A 558 -1.10 5.67 -31.18
CA THR A 558 -2.09 4.60 -31.45
C THR A 558 -2.24 3.65 -30.26
N LEU A 559 -1.12 3.25 -29.66
CA LEU A 559 -1.10 2.33 -28.52
C LEU A 559 -1.71 2.96 -27.25
N GLN A 560 -1.41 4.23 -26.98
CA GLN A 560 -2.04 5.04 -25.93
C GLN A 560 -3.56 5.16 -26.16
N ARG A 561 -4.00 5.56 -27.37
CA ARG A 561 -5.42 5.70 -27.74
C ARG A 561 -6.20 4.39 -27.60
N LEU A 562 -5.54 3.24 -27.79
CA LEU A 562 -6.13 1.91 -27.62
C LEU A 562 -5.87 1.30 -26.23
N GLY A 563 -5.60 2.11 -25.21
CA GLY A 563 -5.48 1.68 -23.80
C GLY A 563 -4.32 0.70 -23.53
N ASN A 564 -3.29 0.69 -24.38
CA ASN A 564 -2.15 -0.22 -24.31
C ASN A 564 -0.82 0.55 -24.43
N PRO A 565 -0.56 1.58 -23.58
CA PRO A 565 0.63 2.42 -23.71
C PRO A 565 1.93 1.60 -23.63
N ILE A 566 2.93 2.03 -24.40
CA ILE A 566 4.29 1.50 -24.38
C ILE A 566 5.26 2.63 -24.04
N TYR A 567 6.26 2.36 -23.21
CA TYR A 567 7.21 3.34 -22.69
C TYR A 567 8.65 3.00 -23.11
N GLY A 568 9.55 3.98 -23.06
CA GLY A 568 10.97 3.80 -23.40
C GLY A 568 11.29 3.93 -24.89
N PHE A 569 10.33 4.41 -25.69
CA PHE A 569 10.48 4.66 -27.12
C PHE A 569 10.21 6.14 -27.50
N ASP A 570 9.89 6.97 -26.51
CA ASP A 570 9.69 8.41 -26.66
C ASP A 570 11.03 9.15 -26.94
N ALA A 571 10.96 10.31 -27.58
CA ALA A 571 12.14 11.08 -27.99
C ALA A 571 13.08 11.47 -26.83
N SER A 572 12.57 11.51 -25.59
CA SER A 572 13.35 11.73 -24.37
C SER A 572 14.33 10.59 -24.02
N PHE A 573 14.23 9.44 -24.67
CA PHE A 573 15.15 8.31 -24.50
C PHE A 573 16.27 8.24 -25.56
N ASP A 574 16.28 9.13 -26.56
CA ASP A 574 17.41 9.21 -27.50
C ASP A 574 18.63 9.81 -26.78
N GLY A 575 19.64 8.97 -26.52
CA GLY A 575 20.70 9.18 -25.52
C GLY A 575 21.73 10.28 -25.81
N LYS A 576 21.38 11.32 -26.58
CA LYS A 576 22.28 12.39 -27.03
C LYS A 576 22.46 13.53 -26.02
N HIS A 577 21.53 13.73 -25.09
CA HIS A 577 21.64 14.75 -24.04
C HIS A 577 22.38 14.25 -22.80
N ARG A 578 23.67 13.94 -22.98
CA ARG A 578 24.61 13.67 -21.87
C ARG A 578 25.92 14.43 -22.04
N LYS A 579 25.82 15.77 -21.99
CA LYS A 579 26.90 16.74 -21.74
C LYS A 579 26.25 18.05 -21.23
N GLY A 580 26.83 18.64 -20.19
CA GLY A 580 26.21 19.64 -19.32
C GLY A 580 26.35 19.15 -17.89
#